data_AF-A0A958HT56-F1
#
_entry.id   AF-A0A958HT56-F1
#
_cell.length_a   1.000
_cell.length_b   1.000
_cell.length_c   1.000
_cell.angle_alpha   90.00
_cell.angle_beta   90.00
_cell.angle_gamma   90.00
#
_symmetry.space_group_name_H-M   'P 1'
#
loop_
_entity.id
_entity.type
_entity.pdbx_description
1 polymer ?
#
loop_
_entity_poly.entity_id
_entity_poly.type
_entity_poly.pdbx_seq_one_letter_code
_entity_poly.pdbx_strand_id
1 'polypeptide(L)'
;GVDLSQVVAAMVPPGMSMAQFAQRWILDYEAVSVVIPGASSPRQALGNAAVSDLPPLSADLHARLADFYRTDVRDNIRGPY
;
A
#
# COMPACT_ATOMS: atom_id res chain seq x y z
N GLY A 1 -9.86 11.49 5.80
CA GLY A 1 -8.49 11.18 5.34
C GLY A 1 -7.80 10.25 6.31
N VAL A 2 -7.49 10.75 7.52
CA VAL A 2 -6.84 9.96 8.58
C VAL A 2 -7.67 8.74 9.00
N ASP A 3 -9.00 8.86 9.09
CA ASP A 3 -9.85 7.75 9.53
C ASP A 3 -9.85 6.57 8.54
N LEU A 4 -9.94 6.84 7.24
CA LEU A 4 -9.87 5.80 6.20
C LEU A 4 -8.50 5.09 6.19
N SER A 5 -7.41 5.79 6.54
CA SER A 5 -6.10 5.15 6.67
C SER A 5 -6.00 4.19 7.86
N GLN A 6 -6.79 4.40 8.93
CA GLN A 6 -6.85 3.46 10.06
C GLN A 6 -7.53 2.14 9.66
N VAL A 7 -8.52 2.20 8.78
CA VAL A 7 -9.16 1.00 8.22
C VAL A 7 -8.14 0.18 7.44
N VAL A 8 -7.31 0.83 6.61
CA VAL A 8 -6.23 0.16 5.87
C VAL A 8 -5.16 -0.38 6.82
N ALA A 9 -4.82 0.34 7.89
CA ALA A 9 -3.85 -0.11 8.89
C ALA A 9 -4.25 -1.45 9.54
N ALA A 10 -5.55 -1.69 9.75
CA ALA A 10 -6.07 -2.96 10.25
C ALA A 10 -5.95 -4.13 9.25
N MET A 11 -5.66 -3.85 7.98
CA MET A 11 -5.48 -4.85 6.92
C MET A 11 -4.01 -5.23 6.70
N VAL A 12 -3.07 -4.57 7.39
CA VAL A 12 -1.62 -4.83 7.25
C VAL A 12 -1.29 -6.22 7.79
N PRO A 13 -0.67 -7.10 6.99
CA PRO A 13 -0.25 -8.41 7.47
C PRO A 13 0.78 -8.33 8.61
N PRO A 14 0.78 -9.31 9.54
CA PRO A 14 1.81 -9.39 10.56
C PRO A 14 3.23 -9.38 9.94
N GLY A 15 4.14 -8.63 10.56
CA GLY A 15 5.53 -8.53 10.10
C GLY A 15 5.79 -7.49 9.01
N MET A 16 4.77 -6.79 8.52
CA MET A 16 4.94 -5.64 7.63
C MET A 16 4.68 -4.33 8.35
N SER A 17 5.45 -3.30 8.02
CA SER A 17 5.05 -1.91 8.30
C SER A 17 4.02 -1.42 7.28
N MET A 18 3.23 -0.41 7.65
CA MET A 18 2.28 0.24 6.73
C MET A 18 2.97 0.76 5.45
N ALA A 19 4.21 1.27 5.57
CA ALA A 19 4.98 1.75 4.44
C ALA A 19 5.41 0.60 3.50
N GLN A 20 5.84 -0.54 4.04
CA GLN A 20 6.18 -1.70 3.22
C GLN A 20 4.94 -2.30 2.56
N PHE A 21 3.83 -2.39 3.29
CA PHE A 21 2.54 -2.85 2.78
C PHE A 21 2.06 -2.01 1.59
N ALA A 22 2.06 -0.68 1.74
CA ALA A 22 1.63 0.23 0.66
C ALA A 22 2.55 0.14 -0.57
N GLN A 23 3.87 0.08 -0.38
CA GLN A 23 4.82 -0.07 -1.48
C GLN A 23 4.69 -1.43 -2.18
N ARG A 24 4.48 -2.51 -1.42
CA ARG A 24 4.25 -3.85 -1.96
C ARG A 24 2.96 -3.91 -2.77
N TRP A 25 1.89 -3.29 -2.28
CA TRP A 25 0.62 -3.19 -3.00
C TRP A 25 0.78 -2.52 -4.37
N ILE A 26 1.59 -1.45 -4.47
CA ILE A 26 1.88 -0.79 -5.74
C ILE A 26 2.71 -1.71 -6.66
N LEU A 27 3.75 -2.36 -6.14
CA LEU A 27 4.62 -3.26 -6.90
C LEU A 27 3.94 -4.55 -7.37
N ASP A 28 2.86 -4.98 -6.71
CA ASP A 28 2.08 -6.14 -7.15
C ASP A 28 1.29 -5.87 -8.43
N TYR A 29 1.12 -4.60 -8.83
CA TYR A 29 0.46 -4.27 -10.10
C TYR A 29 1.40 -4.55 -11.27
N GLU A 30 1.01 -5.44 -12.18
CA GLU A 30 1.86 -5.95 -13.27
C GLU A 30 2.49 -4.84 -14.13
N ALA A 31 1.78 -3.73 -14.36
CA ALA A 31 2.29 -2.63 -15.17
C ALA A 31 3.30 -1.72 -14.44
N VAL A 32 3.51 -1.90 -13.13
CA VAL A 32 4.51 -1.15 -12.35
C VAL A 32 5.81 -1.95 -12.32
N SER A 33 6.87 -1.35 -12.87
CA SER A 33 8.23 -1.93 -12.82
C SER A 33 9.06 -1.43 -11.65
N VAL A 34 8.75 -0.24 -11.12
CA VAL A 34 9.54 0.41 -10.07
C VAL A 34 8.68 1.39 -9.27
N VAL A 35 8.96 1.50 -7.98
CA VAL A 35 8.46 2.57 -7.10
C VAL A 35 9.62 3.45 -6.65
N ILE A 36 9.40 4.76 -6.54
CA ILE A 36 10.43 5.74 -6.14
C ILE A 36 10.00 6.40 -4.82
N PRO A 37 10.12 5.69 -3.68
CA PRO A 37 9.71 6.21 -2.39
C PRO A 37 10.74 7.20 -1.81
N GLY A 38 10.25 8.26 -1.16
CA GLY A 38 11.11 9.16 -0.40
C GLY A 38 11.69 8.50 0.86
N ALA A 39 12.87 8.95 1.30
CA ALA A 39 13.49 8.54 2.55
C ALA A 39 14.25 9.71 3.18
N SER A 40 14.01 9.98 4.47
CA SER A 40 14.71 10.99 5.27
C SER A 40 15.75 10.37 6.23
N SER A 41 15.91 9.05 6.21
CA SER A 41 16.91 8.34 7.02
C SER A 41 17.40 7.06 6.34
N PRO A 42 18.61 6.56 6.67
CA PRO A 42 19.11 5.29 6.15
C PRO A 42 18.19 4.10 6.45
N ARG A 43 17.53 4.10 7.61
CA ARG A 43 16.56 3.05 7.99
C ARG A 43 15.38 2.99 7.03
N GLN A 44 14.86 4.14 6.60
CA GLN A 44 13.77 4.18 5.62
C GLN A 44 14.23 3.70 4.24
N ALA A 45 15.44 4.11 3.81
CA ALA A 45 16.00 3.65 2.55
C ALA A 45 16.14 2.11 2.51
N LEU A 46 16.67 1.51 3.58
CA LEU A 46 16.77 0.05 3.73
C LEU A 46 15.38 -0.61 3.77
N GLY A 47 14.44 -0.02 4.51
CA GLY A 47 13.07 -0.52 4.60
C GLY A 47 12.33 -0.51 3.26
N ASN A 48 12.53 0.55 2.45
CA ASN A 48 11.97 0.68 1.11
C ASN A 48 12.59 -0.34 0.15
N ALA A 49 13.92 -0.52 0.18
CA ALA A 49 14.61 -1.49 -0.66
C ALA A 49 14.13 -2.93 -0.42
N ALA A 50 13.94 -3.30 0.87
CA ALA A 50 13.50 -4.63 1.28
C ALA A 50 12.09 -5.02 0.80
N VAL A 51 11.27 -4.06 0.33
CA VAL A 51 9.91 -4.35 -0.18
C VAL A 51 9.94 -5.28 -1.39
N SER A 52 10.99 -5.17 -2.21
CA SER A 52 11.15 -6.00 -3.42
C SER A 52 11.29 -7.49 -3.08
N ASP A 53 11.81 -7.81 -1.90
CA ASP A 53 12.02 -9.18 -1.42
C ASP A 53 10.79 -9.77 -0.71
N LEU A 54 9.77 -8.95 -0.40
CA LEU A 54 8.54 -9.41 0.22
C LEU A 54 7.71 -10.22 -0.78
N PRO A 55 6.94 -11.23 -0.34
CA PRO A 55 6.00 -11.91 -1.23
C PRO A 55 4.88 -10.94 -1.69
N PRO A 56 4.24 -11.22 -2.83
CA PRO A 56 3.00 -10.55 -3.20
C PRO A 56 1.96 -10.65 -2.09
N LEU A 57 1.13 -9.62 -1.96
CA LEU A 57 -0.05 -9.68 -1.12
C LEU A 57 -1.02 -10.72 -1.68
N SER A 58 -1.77 -11.39 -0.80
CA SER A 58 -2.76 -12.38 -1.21
C SER A 58 -3.84 -11.76 -2.11
N ALA A 59 -4.36 -12.53 -3.07
CA ALA A 59 -5.47 -12.10 -3.93
C ALA A 59 -6.70 -11.61 -3.13
N ASP A 60 -7.02 -12.27 -2.00
CA ASP A 60 -8.12 -11.86 -1.11
C ASP A 60 -7.90 -10.47 -0.52
N LEU A 61 -6.66 -10.14 -0.15
CA LEU A 61 -6.30 -8.84 0.39
C LEU A 61 -6.39 -7.75 -0.68
N HIS A 62 -5.94 -8.04 -1.91
CA HIS A 62 -6.13 -7.16 -3.06
C HIS A 62 -7.61 -6.91 -3.36
N ALA A 63 -8.45 -7.95 -3.33
CA ALA A 63 -9.88 -7.83 -3.52
C ALA A 63 -10.53 -6.95 -2.44
N ARG A 64 -10.18 -7.16 -1.16
CA ARG A 64 -10.68 -6.34 -0.04
C ARG A 64 -10.29 -4.88 -0.16
N LEU A 65 -9.05 -4.57 -0.56
CA LEU A 65 -8.61 -3.20 -0.79
C LEU A 65 -9.36 -2.53 -1.96
N ALA A 66 -9.59 -3.28 -3.04
CA ALA A 66 -10.35 -2.80 -4.19
C ALA A 66 -11.82 -2.53 -3.84
N ASP A 67 -12.44 -3.40 -3.03
CA ASP A 67 -13.79 -3.19 -2.52
C ASP A 67 -13.85 -1.94 -1.63
N PHE A 68 -12.97 -1.84 -0.63
CA PHE A 68 -12.89 -0.67 0.26
C PHE A 68 -12.69 0.63 -0.52
N TYR A 69 -11.83 0.62 -1.55
CA TYR A 69 -11.67 1.79 -2.41
C TYR A 69 -13.00 2.19 -3.07
N ARG A 70 -13.73 1.23 -3.64
CA ARG A 70 -14.99 1.46 -4.36
C ARG A 70 -16.12 1.92 -3.45
N THR A 71 -16.23 1.36 -2.24
CA THR A 71 -17.34 1.66 -1.31
C THR A 71 -17.10 2.88 -0.43
N ASP A 72 -15.88 3.06 0.07
CA ASP A 72 -15.62 4.00 1.16
C ASP A 72 -14.66 5.13 0.78
N VAL A 73 -13.73 4.90 -0.16
CA VAL A 73 -12.70 5.90 -0.50
C VAL A 73 -13.10 6.77 -1.69
N ARG A 74 -13.69 6.17 -2.75
CA ARG A 74 -13.94 6.84 -4.03
C ARG A 74 -14.70 8.16 -3.87
N ASP A 75 -15.80 8.16 -3.14
CA ASP A 75 -16.65 9.35 -2.97
C ASP A 75 -15.98 10.46 -2.12
N ASN A 76 -14.89 10.14 -1.43
CA ASN A 76 -14.11 11.09 -0.65
C ASN A 76 -12.98 11.77 -1.44
N ILE A 77 -12.66 11.29 -2.66
CA ILE A 77 -11.61 11.86 -3.50
C ILE A 77 -12.14 13.12 -4.21
N ARG A 78 -11.35 14.20 -4.18
CA ARG A 78 -11.66 15.47 -4.84
C ARG A 78 -10.73 15.66 -6.04
N GLY A 79 -11.28 15.72 -7.24
CA GLY A 79 -10.55 15.92 -8.48
C GLY A 79 -11.42 15.61 -9.70
N PRO A 80 -11.04 16.05 -10.90
CA PRO A 80 -11.73 15.64 -12.13
C PRO A 80 -11.53 14.13 -12.33
N TYR A 81 -12.63 13.39 -12.36
CA TYR A 81 -12.67 11.97 -12.74
C TYR A 81 -12.80 11.82 -14.25
#